data_AF-A0A2H6GVA3-F1
#
_entry.id   AF-A0A2H6GVA3-F1
#
_cell.length_a   1.000
_cell.length_b   1.000
_cell.length_c   1.000
_cell.angle_alpha   90.00
_cell.angle_beta   90.00
_cell.angle_gamma   90.00
#
_symmetry.space_group_name_H-M   'P 1'
#
loop_
_entity.id
_entity.type
_entity.pdbx_description
1 polymer ?
#
loop_
_entity_poly.entity_id
_entity_poly.type
_entity_poly.pdbx_seq_one_letter_code
_entity_poly.pdbx_strand_id
1 'polypeptide(L)'
;MNLSEATRRTLERYPYLDRYMAMGIVNYRGLAREIGSELTKQLDSEPNIQSIVTALRRLPQKKRRTKASGLEKILATSIVNLKYDMAAATIGVGQSRAQREIKQILTEGTYILLQGMESLTIVADVTSIEGLRQALGTDILEIYSDLAIVVVKSPGEITSTPGVLAHLANILALERINVVEMMSSHAETAFIVAEKDALRTVEVLRREIKRSRPTIK
;
A
#
# COMPACT_ATOMS: atom_id res chain seq x y z
N MET A 1 24.41 -25.74 -2.45
CA MET A 1 23.45 -25.09 -1.52
C MET A 1 22.63 -26.20 -0.86
N ASN A 2 22.27 -26.11 0.43
CA ASN A 2 21.48 -27.17 1.07
C ASN A 2 19.96 -26.93 0.89
N LEU A 3 19.15 -27.99 0.98
CA LEU A 3 17.70 -27.94 0.77
C LEU A 3 16.99 -26.92 1.68
N SER A 4 17.42 -26.78 2.94
CA SER A 4 16.78 -25.83 3.88
C SER A 4 17.05 -24.39 3.49
N GLU A 5 18.26 -24.09 3.01
CA GLU A 5 18.65 -22.76 2.55
C GLU A 5 17.98 -22.41 1.20
N ALA A 6 17.94 -23.37 0.27
CA ALA A 6 17.22 -23.22 -0.99
C ALA A 6 15.71 -23.00 -0.75
N THR A 7 15.12 -23.75 0.19
CA THR A 7 13.73 -23.56 0.61
C THR A 7 13.51 -22.15 1.16
N ARG A 8 14.37 -21.68 2.07
CA ARG A 8 14.27 -20.33 2.64
C ARG A 8 14.31 -19.25 1.56
N ARG A 9 15.33 -19.25 0.68
CA ARG A 9 15.45 -18.28 -0.41
C ARG A 9 14.25 -18.31 -1.36
N THR A 10 13.72 -19.50 -1.63
CA THR A 10 12.54 -19.64 -2.50
C THR A 10 11.31 -19.02 -1.86
N LEU A 11 11.15 -19.15 -0.54
CA LEU A 11 10.04 -18.54 0.20
C LEU A 11 10.15 -17.02 0.35
N GLU A 12 11.35 -16.43 0.33
CA GLU A 12 11.54 -14.97 0.40
C GLU A 12 10.83 -14.21 -0.73
N ARG A 13 10.53 -14.89 -1.85
CA ARG A 13 9.78 -14.35 -2.98
C ARG A 13 8.27 -14.33 -2.78
N TYR A 14 7.76 -14.95 -1.72
CA TYR A 14 6.34 -14.96 -1.38
C TYR A 14 6.09 -14.07 -0.16
N PRO A 15 5.83 -12.76 -0.37
CA PRO A 15 5.45 -11.87 0.71
C PRO A 15 4.31 -12.45 1.54
N TYR A 16 4.38 -12.30 2.86
CA TYR A 16 3.37 -12.74 3.84
C TYR A 16 3.19 -14.26 4.01
N LEU A 17 3.83 -15.12 3.21
CA LEU A 17 3.68 -16.58 3.34
C LEU A 17 4.12 -17.07 4.73
N ASP A 18 5.19 -16.51 5.28
CA ASP A 18 5.63 -16.77 6.66
C ASP A 18 4.53 -16.53 7.70
N ARG A 19 3.71 -15.48 7.51
CA ARG A 19 2.60 -15.16 8.42
C ARG A 19 1.57 -16.28 8.39
N TYR A 20 1.19 -16.73 7.20
CA TYR A 20 0.20 -17.81 7.04
C TYR A 20 0.75 -19.17 7.49
N MET A 21 2.04 -19.43 7.27
CA MET A 21 2.71 -20.62 7.81
C MET A 21 2.69 -20.61 9.35
N ALA A 22 2.96 -19.47 9.98
CA ALA A 22 2.88 -19.31 11.44
C ALA A 22 1.45 -19.38 12.00
N MET A 23 0.44 -19.06 11.19
CA MET A 23 -0.97 -19.27 11.55
C MET A 23 -1.36 -20.76 11.52
N GLY A 24 -0.56 -21.61 10.87
CA GLY A 24 -0.85 -23.05 10.73
C GLY A 24 -1.92 -23.36 9.67
N ILE A 25 -2.23 -22.41 8.78
CA ILE A 25 -3.28 -22.57 7.77
C ILE A 25 -2.76 -23.03 6.39
N VAL A 26 -1.44 -23.11 6.23
CA VAL A 26 -0.80 -23.48 4.95
C VAL A 26 -0.72 -24.99 4.78
N ASN A 27 -1.19 -25.49 3.64
CA ASN A 27 -0.99 -26.89 3.24
C ASN A 27 0.46 -27.09 2.76
N TYR A 28 1.32 -27.62 3.63
CA TYR A 28 2.74 -27.85 3.27
C TYR A 28 2.96 -28.82 2.11
N ARG A 29 2.11 -29.82 1.90
CA ARG A 29 2.25 -30.71 0.72
C ARG A 29 1.92 -29.97 -0.57
N GLY A 30 0.91 -29.11 -0.55
CA GLY A 30 0.57 -28.24 -1.68
C GLY A 30 1.69 -27.25 -1.98
N LEU A 31 2.17 -26.56 -0.93
CA LEU A 31 3.29 -25.63 -1.05
C LEU A 31 4.56 -26.32 -1.57
N ALA A 32 4.87 -27.53 -1.10
CA ALA A 32 6.02 -28.30 -1.58
C ALA A 32 5.95 -28.63 -3.07
N ARG A 33 4.75 -28.90 -3.62
CA ARG A 33 4.56 -29.12 -5.06
C ARG A 33 4.77 -27.82 -5.85
N GLU A 34 4.25 -26.72 -5.34
CA GLU A 34 4.38 -25.39 -5.96
C GLU A 34 5.86 -24.96 -6.09
N ILE A 35 6.64 -25.11 -5.02
CA ILE A 35 8.03 -24.65 -4.99
C ILE A 35 9.03 -25.70 -5.52
N GLY A 36 8.59 -26.94 -5.76
CA GLY A 36 9.47 -28.07 -6.08
C GLY A 36 10.28 -27.85 -7.36
N SER A 37 9.63 -27.38 -8.43
CA SER A 37 10.28 -27.12 -9.72
C SER A 37 11.39 -26.08 -9.62
N GLU A 38 11.23 -25.10 -8.74
CA GLU A 38 12.24 -24.08 -8.48
C GLU A 38 13.41 -24.63 -7.66
N LEU A 39 13.12 -25.43 -6.64
CA LEU A 39 14.17 -26.03 -5.80
C LEU A 39 15.07 -26.96 -6.63
N THR A 40 14.52 -27.66 -7.62
CA THR A 40 15.30 -28.49 -8.55
C THR A 40 16.29 -27.67 -9.37
N LYS A 41 15.98 -26.42 -9.72
CA LYS A 41 16.93 -25.52 -10.43
C LYS A 41 18.06 -25.03 -9.53
N GLN A 42 17.84 -25.03 -8.23
CA GLN A 42 18.73 -24.47 -7.22
C GLN A 42 19.61 -25.52 -6.52
N LEU A 43 19.30 -26.80 -6.72
CA LEU A 43 19.95 -27.94 -6.06
C LEU A 43 20.52 -28.89 -7.12
N ASP A 44 21.54 -29.65 -6.72
CA ASP A 44 22.20 -30.63 -7.60
C ASP A 44 21.34 -31.87 -7.88
N SER A 45 20.19 -32.00 -7.20
CA SER A 45 19.24 -33.10 -7.36
C SER A 45 17.82 -32.64 -7.07
N GLU A 46 16.85 -33.30 -7.69
CA GLU A 46 15.43 -33.05 -7.45
C GLU A 46 15.03 -33.52 -6.05
N PRO A 47 14.66 -32.61 -5.12
CA PRO A 47 14.26 -33.00 -3.79
C PRO A 47 12.85 -33.61 -3.82
N ASN A 48 12.68 -34.76 -3.17
CA ASN A 48 11.35 -35.33 -3.02
C ASN A 48 10.44 -34.44 -2.14
N ILE A 49 9.12 -34.53 -2.36
CA ILE A 49 8.10 -33.73 -1.66
C ILE A 49 8.21 -33.84 -0.13
N GLN A 50 8.51 -35.02 0.41
CA GLN A 50 8.59 -35.23 1.86
C GLN A 50 9.79 -34.50 2.47
N SER A 51 10.93 -34.45 1.75
CA SER A 51 12.11 -33.68 2.14
C SER A 51 11.82 -32.19 2.15
N ILE A 52 11.10 -31.67 1.15
CA ILE A 52 10.68 -30.26 1.08
C ILE A 52 9.73 -29.95 2.25
N VAL A 53 8.71 -30.77 2.50
CA VAL A 53 7.79 -30.61 3.64
C VAL A 53 8.54 -30.60 4.97
N THR A 54 9.56 -31.45 5.11
CA THR A 54 10.39 -31.50 6.31
C THR A 54 11.22 -30.22 6.46
N ALA A 55 11.79 -29.70 5.37
CA ALA A 55 12.49 -28.41 5.37
C ALA A 55 11.54 -27.26 5.75
N LEU A 56 10.34 -27.19 5.15
CA LEU A 56 9.32 -26.19 5.45
C LEU A 56 8.91 -26.18 6.93
N ARG A 57 8.75 -27.35 7.55
CA ARG A 57 8.41 -27.46 8.99
C ARG A 57 9.55 -27.07 9.92
N ARG A 58 10.81 -27.25 9.47
CA ARG A 58 12.02 -26.89 10.23
C ARG A 58 12.36 -25.42 10.17
N LEU A 59 11.82 -24.69 9.19
CA LEU A 59 12.01 -23.25 9.15
C LEU A 59 11.53 -22.65 10.48
N PRO A 60 12.31 -21.71 11.05
CA PRO A 60 11.94 -21.09 12.30
C PRO A 60 10.62 -20.36 12.07
N GLN A 61 9.53 -20.97 12.52
CA GLN A 61 8.27 -20.26 12.68
C GLN A 61 8.54 -19.25 13.76
N LYS A 62 8.99 -18.05 13.38
CA LYS A 62 9.22 -16.95 14.31
C LYS A 62 7.97 -16.91 15.20
N LYS A 63 8.15 -17.20 16.49
CA LYS A 63 7.11 -17.04 17.52
C LYS A 63 6.78 -15.55 17.61
N ARG A 64 6.02 -15.05 16.63
CA ARG A 64 5.48 -13.68 16.57
C ARG A 64 4.09 -13.62 17.23
N ARG A 65 3.73 -14.65 18.03
CA ARG A 65 2.46 -14.71 18.76
C ARG A 65 2.44 -13.93 20.08
N THR A 66 3.52 -13.27 20.51
CA THR A 66 3.58 -12.68 21.87
C THR A 66 3.87 -11.18 21.97
N LYS A 67 4.09 -10.46 20.86
CA LYS A 67 4.11 -8.98 20.87
C LYS A 67 3.38 -8.48 19.64
N ALA A 68 2.45 -7.54 19.81
CA ALA A 68 1.89 -6.78 18.69
C ALA A 68 3.06 -6.29 17.82
N SER A 69 3.08 -6.73 16.57
CA SER A 69 4.07 -6.28 15.59
C SER A 69 4.03 -4.76 15.48
N GLY A 70 5.12 -4.15 15.02
CA GLY A 70 5.16 -2.70 14.81
C GLY A 70 3.97 -2.20 13.98
N LEU A 71 3.53 -3.02 13.01
CA LEU A 71 2.33 -2.76 12.21
C LEU A 71 1.06 -2.66 13.06
N GLU A 72 0.76 -3.66 13.91
CA GLU A 72 -0.46 -3.63 14.72
C GLU A 72 -0.47 -2.44 15.69
N LYS A 73 0.70 -2.08 16.24
CA LYS A 73 0.83 -0.90 17.11
C LYS A 73 0.52 0.39 16.36
N ILE A 74 1.11 0.58 15.18
CA ILE A 74 0.89 1.76 14.34
C ILE A 74 -0.59 1.89 13.99
N LEU A 75 -1.19 0.82 13.46
CA LEU A 75 -2.60 0.82 13.07
C LEU A 75 -3.52 1.14 14.25
N ALA A 76 -3.25 0.60 15.45
CA ALA A 76 -4.08 0.85 16.63
C ALA A 76 -4.19 2.35 16.98
N THR A 77 -3.11 3.09 16.73
CA THR A 77 -2.95 4.52 17.01
C THR A 77 -3.23 5.43 15.81
N SER A 78 -3.56 4.86 14.65
CA SER A 78 -3.92 5.65 13.47
C SER A 78 -5.35 6.18 13.54
N ILE A 79 -5.59 7.29 12.83
CA ILE A 79 -6.91 7.88 12.58
C ILE A 79 -7.13 8.04 11.08
N VAL A 80 -8.40 8.13 10.66
CA VAL A 80 -8.79 8.25 9.25
C VAL A 80 -9.62 9.50 9.08
N ASN A 81 -9.23 10.33 8.12
CA ASN A 81 -9.96 11.53 7.70
C ASN A 81 -10.39 11.37 6.24
N LEU A 82 -11.47 12.02 5.86
CA LEU A 82 -12.04 11.99 4.52
C LEU A 82 -12.35 13.42 4.07
N LYS A 83 -12.01 13.74 2.83
CA LYS A 83 -12.38 14.97 2.14
C LYS A 83 -12.97 14.64 0.77
N TYR A 84 -14.14 15.22 0.49
CA TYR A 84 -14.88 15.11 -0.77
C TYR A 84 -14.55 16.26 -1.72
N ASP A 85 -15.17 16.25 -2.89
CA ASP A 85 -15.08 17.32 -3.89
C ASP A 85 -13.65 17.58 -4.35
N MET A 86 -12.89 16.50 -4.56
CA MET A 86 -11.52 16.54 -5.01
C MET A 86 -11.42 16.14 -6.48
N ALA A 87 -10.40 16.65 -7.15
CA ALA A 87 -10.02 16.28 -8.50
C ALA A 87 -8.50 16.22 -8.60
N ALA A 88 -8.01 15.56 -9.64
CA ALA A 88 -6.58 15.51 -9.96
C ALA A 88 -6.32 16.00 -11.38
N ALA A 89 -5.25 16.77 -11.57
CA ALA A 89 -4.76 17.17 -12.88
C ALA A 89 -3.29 16.79 -13.02
N THR A 90 -2.94 16.20 -14.15
CA THR A 90 -1.57 15.79 -14.47
C THR A 90 -1.05 16.63 -15.62
N ILE A 91 0.15 17.17 -15.46
CA ILE A 91 0.83 17.98 -16.49
C ILE A 91 2.25 17.46 -16.74
N GLY A 92 2.84 17.79 -17.89
CA GLY A 92 4.24 17.47 -18.17
C GLY A 92 5.24 18.34 -17.40
N VAL A 93 6.35 17.74 -16.96
CA VAL A 93 7.47 18.47 -16.33
C VAL A 93 8.17 19.35 -17.37
N GLY A 94 8.68 20.51 -16.94
CA GLY A 94 9.42 21.45 -17.80
C GLY A 94 8.59 22.62 -18.34
N GLN A 95 7.29 22.64 -18.06
CA GLN A 95 6.41 23.75 -18.44
C GLN A 95 6.51 24.91 -17.43
N SER A 96 7.35 25.91 -17.74
CA SER A 96 7.57 27.09 -16.90
C SER A 96 6.30 27.93 -16.66
N ARG A 97 5.37 27.94 -17.63
CA ARG A 97 4.03 28.52 -17.50
C ARG A 97 3.25 27.82 -16.39
N ALA A 98 3.20 26.49 -16.41
CA ALA A 98 2.44 25.72 -15.45
C ALA A 98 2.90 25.91 -14.01
N GLN A 99 4.20 26.03 -13.76
CA GLN A 99 4.70 26.33 -12.42
C GLN A 99 4.23 27.68 -11.86
N ARG A 100 4.02 28.68 -12.72
CA ARG A 100 3.49 29.99 -12.31
C ARG A 100 2.00 29.89 -11.98
N GLU A 101 1.23 29.29 -12.87
CA GLU A 101 -0.22 29.12 -12.70
C GLU A 101 -0.54 28.31 -11.45
N ILE A 102 0.19 27.20 -11.21
CA ILE A 102 0.07 26.39 -9.99
C ILE A 102 0.26 27.23 -8.73
N LYS A 103 1.29 28.08 -8.68
CA LYS A 103 1.54 28.95 -7.51
C LYS A 103 0.47 30.02 -7.32
N GLN A 104 -0.16 30.49 -8.40
CA GLN A 104 -1.20 31.52 -8.34
C GLN A 104 -2.55 30.93 -7.93
N ILE A 105 -2.87 29.73 -8.41
CA ILE A 105 -4.16 29.08 -8.17
C ILE A 105 -4.15 28.34 -6.82
N LEU A 106 -3.06 27.68 -6.45
CA LEU A 106 -2.94 26.94 -5.19
C LEU A 106 -2.47 27.83 -4.04
N THR A 107 -3.19 28.91 -3.79
CA THR A 107 -2.80 29.92 -2.77
C THR A 107 -3.39 29.65 -1.40
N GLU A 108 -4.58 29.06 -1.32
CA GLU A 108 -5.26 28.73 -0.06
C GLU A 108 -6.04 27.42 -0.19
N GLY A 109 -5.62 26.36 0.54
CA GLY A 109 -6.34 25.08 0.55
C GLY A 109 -5.46 23.86 0.79
N THR A 110 -6.08 22.74 1.15
CA THR A 110 -5.41 21.44 1.22
C THR A 110 -5.31 20.87 -0.20
N TYR A 111 -4.14 20.99 -0.79
CA TYR A 111 -3.78 20.34 -2.05
C TYR A 111 -2.57 19.43 -1.85
N ILE A 112 -2.38 18.53 -2.80
CA ILE A 112 -1.21 17.68 -2.91
C ILE A 112 -0.53 17.97 -4.24
N LEU A 113 0.79 18.05 -4.18
CA LEU A 113 1.64 18.14 -5.34
C LEU A 113 2.56 16.91 -5.40
N LEU A 114 2.43 16.09 -6.44
CA LEU A 114 3.29 14.93 -6.70
C LEU A 114 4.11 15.19 -7.95
N GLN A 115 5.40 15.49 -7.76
CA GLN A 115 6.33 15.66 -8.87
C GLN A 115 7.05 14.34 -9.16
N GLY A 116 6.72 13.73 -10.30
CA GLY A 116 7.46 12.63 -10.90
C GLY A 116 8.62 13.11 -11.76
N MET A 117 9.24 12.16 -12.47
CA MET A 117 10.34 12.47 -13.40
C MET A 117 9.83 13.15 -14.68
N GLU A 118 8.64 12.78 -15.14
CA GLU A 118 8.08 13.24 -16.42
C GLU A 118 6.80 14.07 -16.24
N SER A 119 6.09 13.87 -15.13
CA SER A 119 4.81 14.52 -14.88
C SER A 119 4.74 15.14 -13.48
N LEU A 120 3.83 16.11 -13.35
CA LEU A 120 3.44 16.74 -12.11
C LEU A 120 1.93 16.52 -11.94
N THR A 121 1.54 15.78 -10.91
CA THR A 121 0.14 15.56 -10.56
C THR A 121 -0.24 16.49 -9.41
N ILE A 122 -1.33 17.20 -9.58
CA ILE A 122 -1.92 18.10 -8.58
C ILE A 122 -3.25 17.50 -8.17
N VAL A 123 -3.45 17.25 -6.88
CA VAL A 123 -4.75 16.86 -6.33
C VAL A 123 -5.25 18.00 -5.45
N ALA A 124 -6.37 18.58 -5.81
CA ALA A 124 -6.95 19.75 -5.11
C ALA A 124 -8.47 19.68 -5.16
N ASP A 125 -9.15 20.65 -4.54
CA ASP A 125 -10.58 20.80 -4.71
C ASP A 125 -10.94 21.02 -6.18
N VAL A 126 -12.16 20.62 -6.56
CA VAL A 126 -12.66 20.74 -7.94
C VAL A 126 -12.51 22.16 -8.49
N THR A 127 -12.74 23.18 -7.66
CA THR A 127 -12.62 24.59 -8.08
C THR A 127 -11.21 24.98 -8.48
N SER A 128 -10.20 24.54 -7.73
CA SER A 128 -8.78 24.76 -8.04
C SER A 128 -8.36 24.04 -9.32
N ILE A 129 -8.82 22.80 -9.52
CA ILE A 129 -8.50 22.03 -10.73
C ILE A 129 -9.16 22.65 -11.97
N GLU A 130 -10.39 23.14 -11.85
CA GLU A 130 -11.06 23.82 -12.97
C GLU A 130 -10.36 25.16 -13.30
N GLY A 131 -9.86 25.89 -12.31
CA GLY A 131 -9.00 27.05 -12.53
C GLY A 131 -7.73 26.70 -13.30
N LEU A 132 -7.06 25.60 -12.94
CA LEU A 132 -5.88 25.11 -13.66
C LEU A 132 -6.22 24.71 -15.09
N ARG A 133 -7.37 24.06 -15.30
CA ARG A 133 -7.87 23.69 -16.63
C ARG A 133 -8.06 24.91 -17.52
N GLN A 134 -8.63 25.99 -17.00
CA GLN A 134 -8.83 27.21 -17.75
C GLN A 134 -7.51 27.92 -18.07
N ALA A 135 -6.56 27.92 -17.14
CA ALA A 135 -5.26 28.59 -17.31
C ALA A 135 -4.30 27.85 -18.25
N LEU A 136 -4.29 26.51 -18.20
CA LEU A 136 -3.33 25.64 -18.89
C LEU A 136 -3.90 25.00 -20.16
N GLY A 137 -5.21 24.79 -20.24
CA GLY A 137 -5.87 24.27 -21.45
C GLY A 137 -5.25 22.97 -21.95
N THR A 138 -4.62 23.02 -23.12
CA THR A 138 -4.00 21.86 -23.79
C THR A 138 -2.72 21.36 -23.12
N ASP A 139 -2.16 22.12 -22.18
CA ASP A 139 -0.95 21.73 -21.44
C ASP A 139 -1.24 20.66 -20.37
N ILE A 140 -2.53 20.36 -20.11
CA ILE A 140 -2.95 19.30 -19.22
C ILE A 140 -3.01 17.96 -19.96
N LEU A 141 -2.30 16.98 -19.41
CA LEU A 141 -2.25 15.62 -19.95
C LEU A 141 -3.51 14.84 -19.56
N GLU A 142 -3.95 14.99 -18.31
CA GLU A 142 -5.08 14.22 -17.80
C GLU A 142 -5.79 14.96 -16.66
N ILE A 143 -7.12 14.79 -16.57
CA ILE A 143 -7.93 15.24 -15.44
C ILE A 143 -8.81 14.09 -14.97
N TYR A 144 -8.80 13.87 -13.66
CA TYR A 144 -9.70 12.96 -12.97
C TYR A 144 -10.64 13.78 -12.08
N SER A 145 -11.95 13.66 -12.32
CA SER A 145 -13.01 14.26 -11.50
C SER A 145 -13.62 13.24 -10.54
N ASP A 146 -14.52 13.72 -9.68
CA ASP A 146 -15.32 12.88 -8.78
C ASP A 146 -14.44 12.00 -7.89
N LEU A 147 -13.43 12.63 -7.28
CA LEU A 147 -12.49 11.98 -6.37
C LEU A 147 -12.72 12.41 -4.92
N ALA A 148 -12.28 11.54 -4.02
CA ALA A 148 -12.15 11.84 -2.61
C ALA A 148 -10.75 11.49 -2.12
N ILE A 149 -10.29 12.20 -1.09
CA ILE A 149 -9.04 11.89 -0.39
C ILE A 149 -9.38 11.25 0.95
N VAL A 150 -8.84 10.06 1.18
CA VAL A 150 -8.85 9.40 2.48
C VAL A 150 -7.45 9.42 3.08
N VAL A 151 -7.27 10.15 4.17
CA VAL A 151 -5.98 10.31 4.85
C VAL A 151 -5.93 9.44 6.09
N VAL A 152 -4.98 8.51 6.15
CA VAL A 152 -4.61 7.77 7.35
C VAL A 152 -3.45 8.49 8.02
N LYS A 153 -3.71 9.10 9.18
CA LYS A 153 -2.67 9.69 10.03
C LYS A 153 -2.23 8.68 11.06
N SER A 154 -0.95 8.34 11.05
CA SER A 154 -0.31 7.32 11.88
C SER A 154 0.75 7.95 12.80
N PRO A 155 1.33 7.21 13.75
CA PRO A 155 2.55 7.63 14.44
C PRO A 155 3.75 7.75 13.50
N GLY A 156 4.74 8.56 13.86
CA GLY A 156 5.93 8.81 13.02
C GLY A 156 6.76 7.55 12.75
N GLU A 157 6.66 6.55 13.61
CA GLU A 157 7.30 5.22 13.47
C GLU A 157 6.88 4.48 12.20
N ILE A 158 5.79 4.90 11.53
CA ILE A 158 5.41 4.38 10.21
C ILE A 158 6.52 4.53 9.17
N THR A 159 7.30 5.61 9.25
CA THR A 159 8.42 5.89 8.34
C THR A 159 9.53 4.84 8.40
N SER A 160 9.66 4.14 9.53
CA SER A 160 10.69 3.12 9.76
C SER A 160 10.11 1.72 9.99
N THR A 161 8.80 1.52 9.81
CA THR A 161 8.14 0.23 10.05
C THR A 161 7.70 -0.43 8.75
N PRO A 162 8.38 -1.50 8.30
CA PRO A 162 8.03 -2.19 7.07
C PRO A 162 6.63 -2.82 7.11
N GLY A 163 5.94 -2.77 5.97
CA GLY A 163 4.71 -3.52 5.72
C GLY A 163 3.41 -2.78 6.05
N VAL A 164 3.45 -1.61 6.70
CA VAL A 164 2.22 -0.84 7.01
C VAL A 164 1.52 -0.39 5.73
N LEU A 165 2.23 0.30 4.83
CA LEU A 165 1.66 0.77 3.56
C LEU A 165 1.14 -0.39 2.69
N ALA A 166 1.92 -1.47 2.61
CA ALA A 166 1.53 -2.64 1.85
C ALA A 166 0.28 -3.33 2.43
N HIS A 167 0.12 -3.34 3.76
CA HIS A 167 -1.09 -3.81 4.40
C HIS A 167 -2.30 -2.91 4.08
N LEU A 168 -2.16 -1.58 4.21
CA LEU A 168 -3.23 -0.63 3.88
C LEU A 168 -3.66 -0.72 2.40
N ALA A 169 -2.71 -0.81 1.47
CA ALA A 169 -3.03 -0.99 0.06
C ALA A 169 -3.74 -2.33 -0.20
N ASN A 170 -3.28 -3.41 0.45
CA ASN A 170 -3.86 -4.74 0.27
C ASN A 170 -5.30 -4.84 0.77
N ILE A 171 -5.66 -4.19 1.89
CA ILE A 171 -7.05 -4.22 2.38
C ILE A 171 -8.01 -3.48 1.46
N LEU A 172 -7.56 -2.42 0.78
CA LEU A 172 -8.35 -1.74 -0.25
C LEU A 172 -8.51 -2.61 -1.49
N ALA A 173 -7.43 -3.26 -1.94
CA ALA A 173 -7.46 -4.18 -3.07
C ALA A 173 -8.41 -5.38 -2.83
N LEU A 174 -8.43 -5.94 -1.61
CA LEU A 174 -9.36 -7.03 -1.24
C LEU A 174 -10.83 -6.61 -1.32
N GLU A 175 -11.12 -5.33 -1.13
CA GLU A 175 -12.45 -4.75 -1.23
C GLU A 175 -12.74 -4.20 -2.64
N ARG A 176 -11.85 -4.47 -3.60
CA ARG A 176 -11.95 -4.04 -5.01
C ARG A 176 -12.03 -2.52 -5.18
N ILE A 177 -11.43 -1.78 -4.25
CA ILE A 177 -11.34 -0.32 -4.31
C ILE A 177 -10.12 0.06 -5.14
N ASN A 178 -10.36 0.80 -6.22
CA ASN A 178 -9.27 1.35 -7.03
C ASN A 178 -8.68 2.59 -6.36
N VAL A 179 -7.35 2.64 -6.26
CA VAL A 179 -6.62 3.81 -5.79
C VAL A 179 -6.10 4.55 -7.01
N VAL A 180 -6.63 5.74 -7.27
CA VAL A 180 -6.27 6.58 -8.43
C VAL A 180 -4.88 7.17 -8.23
N GLU A 181 -4.63 7.72 -7.03
CA GLU A 181 -3.33 8.22 -6.61
C GLU A 181 -3.07 7.84 -5.15
N MET A 182 -1.80 7.66 -4.78
CA MET A 182 -1.40 7.39 -3.41
C MET A 182 -0.15 8.16 -3.07
N MET A 183 -0.11 8.74 -1.87
CA MET A 183 1.12 9.31 -1.33
C MET A 183 1.32 8.91 0.13
N SER A 184 2.59 8.88 0.54
CA SER A 184 2.97 8.76 1.93
C SER A 184 3.99 9.84 2.23
N SER A 185 3.66 10.73 3.16
CA SER A 185 4.53 11.81 3.60
C SER A 185 4.56 11.85 5.12
N HIS A 186 5.76 11.67 5.70
CA HIS A 186 5.93 11.52 7.14
C HIS A 186 4.95 10.49 7.74
N ALA A 187 3.99 10.97 8.53
CA ALA A 187 3.06 10.15 9.27
C ALA A 187 1.67 10.06 8.59
N GLU A 188 1.51 10.69 7.43
CA GLU A 188 0.25 10.73 6.69
C GLU A 188 0.35 9.91 5.42
N THR A 189 -0.62 9.03 5.23
CA THR A 189 -0.82 8.27 4.00
C THR A 189 -2.15 8.68 3.41
N ALA A 190 -2.14 9.23 2.21
CA ALA A 190 -3.36 9.68 1.53
C ALA A 190 -3.65 8.77 0.34
N PHE A 191 -4.89 8.29 0.29
CA PHE A 191 -5.44 7.50 -0.80
C PHE A 191 -6.45 8.36 -1.54
N ILE A 192 -6.22 8.57 -2.83
CA ILE A 192 -7.17 9.24 -3.71
C ILE A 192 -7.97 8.13 -4.37
N VAL A 193 -9.27 8.15 -4.18
CA VAL A 193 -10.21 7.13 -4.68
C VAL A 193 -11.36 7.81 -5.40
N ALA A 194 -12.09 7.07 -6.21
CA ALA A 194 -13.36 7.56 -6.75
C ALA A 194 -14.30 7.90 -5.59
N GLU A 195 -15.06 8.99 -5.71
CA GLU A 195 -15.93 9.50 -4.65
C GLU A 195 -16.97 8.47 -4.20
N LYS A 196 -17.49 7.68 -5.14
CA LYS A 196 -18.40 6.56 -4.88
C LYS A 196 -17.82 5.50 -3.93
N ASP A 197 -16.50 5.36 -3.88
CA ASP A 197 -15.78 4.38 -3.05
C ASP A 197 -15.26 4.99 -1.73
N ALA A 198 -15.46 6.29 -1.51
CA ALA A 198 -14.89 7.04 -0.39
C ALA A 198 -15.34 6.51 0.98
N LEU A 199 -16.65 6.35 1.19
CA LEU A 199 -17.20 5.83 2.44
C LEU A 199 -16.72 4.41 2.70
N ARG A 200 -16.71 3.56 1.66
CA ARG A 200 -16.24 2.18 1.77
C ARG A 200 -14.77 2.11 2.15
N THR A 201 -13.95 2.98 1.58
CA THR A 201 -12.53 3.14 1.91
C THR A 201 -12.35 3.46 3.40
N VAL A 202 -13.10 4.44 3.92
CA VAL A 202 -13.07 4.80 5.35
C VAL A 202 -13.51 3.64 6.23
N GLU A 203 -14.60 2.94 5.88
CA GLU A 203 -15.11 1.80 6.64
C GLU A 203 -14.06 0.70 6.78
N VAL A 204 -13.42 0.32 5.68
CA VAL A 204 -12.40 -0.74 5.61
C VAL A 204 -11.19 -0.37 6.45
N LEU A 205 -10.66 0.85 6.29
CA LEU A 205 -9.50 1.33 7.05
C LEU A 205 -9.81 1.40 8.54
N ARG A 206 -10.98 1.96 8.92
CA ARG A 206 -11.40 2.07 10.32
C ARG A 206 -11.64 0.70 10.96
N ARG A 207 -12.15 -0.27 10.20
CA ARG A 207 -12.34 -1.64 10.68
C ARG A 207 -11.00 -2.28 11.06
N GLU A 208 -9.97 -2.13 10.22
CA GLU A 208 -8.64 -2.68 10.52
C GLU A 208 -7.94 -1.95 11.67
N ILE A 209 -8.07 -0.63 11.75
CA ILE A 209 -7.60 0.16 12.88
C ILE A 209 -8.26 -0.30 14.19
N LYS A 210 -9.59 -0.45 14.20
CA LYS A 210 -10.33 -0.94 15.39
C LYS A 210 -9.90 -2.35 15.79
N ARG A 211 -9.70 -3.26 14.83
CA ARG A 211 -9.21 -4.62 15.09
C ARG A 211 -7.81 -4.65 15.71
N SER A 212 -6.99 -3.65 15.40
CA SER A 212 -5.63 -3.53 15.92
C SER A 212 -5.57 -2.95 17.33
N ARG A 213 -6.64 -2.29 17.79
CA ARG A 213 -6.72 -1.74 19.15
C ARG A 213 -6.91 -2.87 20.18
N PRO A 214 -6.24 -2.79 21.34
CA PRO A 214 -6.47 -3.74 22.41
C PRO A 214 -7.95 -3.66 22.85
N THR A 215 -8.58 -4.82 23.06
CA THR A 215 -9.93 -4.89 23.62
C THR A 215 -9.91 -4.21 24.99
N ILE A 216 -10.69 -3.14 25.15
CA ILE A 216 -10.95 -2.56 26.47
C ILE A 216 -11.70 -3.64 27.25
N LYS A 217 -11.05 -4.18 28.29
CA LYS A 217 -11.70 -5.08 29.26
C LYS A 217 -12.55 -4.28 30.22
#